data_AF-A0A6B2G5S3-F1
#
_entry.id   AF-A0A6B2G5S3-F1
#
_cell.length_a   1.000
_cell.length_b   1.000
_cell.length_c   1.000
_cell.angle_alpha   90.00
_cell.angle_beta   90.00
_cell.angle_gamma   90.00
#
_symmetry.space_group_name_H-M   'P 1'
#
loop_
_entity.id
_entity.type
_entity.pdbx_description
1 polymer ?
#
loop_
_entity_poly.entity_id
_entity_poly.type
_entity_poly.pdbx_seq_one_letter_code
_entity_poly.pdbx_strand_id
1 'polypeptide(L)'
;QSVTNSFTKSLTALELIKEDGSELIKISQFTFQKFFDVYGSICPRPELDECFKDMVSSKSMIMSIKEFIGFVKNHQKEKLSQNEIKSKISIFESDVKMVQKECISFKCFYLYLMSEHSKIVDDAYFSHPHNLDKPLSCYYINSSHNTYLTGFQIYSNSSVEIYRQCLLRGCRCVEIDCWDGPNSEPMVTHGYAMCTNVDFKDVIVAIKESAFVNSDLPVIISIENHCGFGIYYP
;
A
#
# COMPACT_ATOMS: atom_id res chain seq x y z
N GLN A 1 -30.93 3.22 8.17
CA GLN A 1 -31.76 2.20 8.86
C GLN A 1 -31.74 0.82 8.18
N SER A 2 -31.40 0.66 6.89
CA SER A 2 -31.35 -0.66 6.22
C SER A 2 -30.09 -1.49 6.53
N VAL A 3 -28.93 -0.86 6.64
CA VAL A 3 -27.63 -1.56 6.83
C VAL A 3 -27.55 -2.27 8.18
N THR A 4 -28.04 -1.63 9.25
CA THR A 4 -28.08 -2.20 10.61
C THR A 4 -28.92 -3.47 10.69
N ASN A 5 -29.92 -3.61 9.82
CA ASN A 5 -30.80 -4.77 9.79
C ASN A 5 -30.17 -5.95 9.03
N SER A 6 -29.48 -5.70 7.91
CA SER A 6 -28.77 -6.75 7.14
C SER A 6 -27.59 -7.35 7.91
N PHE A 7 -26.83 -6.49 8.60
CA PHE A 7 -25.68 -6.91 9.40
C PHE A 7 -26.09 -7.86 10.53
N THR A 8 -27.03 -7.44 11.38
CA THR A 8 -27.52 -8.25 12.50
C THR A 8 -28.15 -9.56 12.02
N LYS A 9 -28.92 -9.53 10.93
CA LYS A 9 -29.48 -10.74 10.31
C LYS A 9 -28.41 -11.73 9.86
N SER A 10 -27.34 -11.24 9.24
CA SER A 10 -26.23 -12.07 8.79
C SER A 10 -25.51 -12.74 9.96
N LEU A 11 -25.28 -11.98 11.04
CA LEU A 11 -24.67 -12.52 12.26
C LEU A 11 -25.55 -13.58 12.93
N THR A 12 -26.86 -13.35 13.02
CA THR A 12 -27.80 -14.34 13.56
C THR A 12 -27.86 -15.59 12.69
N ALA A 13 -27.94 -15.46 11.37
CA ALA A 13 -27.98 -16.59 10.43
C ALA A 13 -26.71 -17.46 10.49
N LEU A 14 -25.57 -16.88 10.88
CA LEU A 14 -24.29 -17.58 11.05
C LEU A 14 -24.04 -18.05 12.49
N GLU A 15 -25.07 -17.98 13.34
CA GLU A 15 -25.04 -18.38 14.76
C GLU A 15 -23.91 -17.66 15.53
N LEU A 16 -23.64 -16.41 15.16
CA LEU A 16 -22.64 -15.57 15.82
C LEU A 16 -23.23 -14.76 16.98
N ILE A 17 -24.52 -14.44 16.91
CA ILE A 17 -25.28 -13.76 17.95
C ILE A 17 -26.66 -14.42 18.10
N LYS A 18 -27.26 -14.33 19.28
CA LYS A 18 -28.63 -14.78 19.54
C LYS A 18 -29.66 -13.79 18.99
N GLU A 19 -30.86 -14.27 18.67
CA GLU A 19 -31.98 -13.45 18.15
C GLU A 19 -32.45 -12.37 19.13
N ASP A 20 -32.22 -12.56 20.43
CA ASP A 20 -32.58 -11.62 21.49
C ASP A 20 -31.59 -10.45 21.66
N GLY A 21 -30.51 -10.41 20.86
CA GLY A 21 -29.50 -9.35 20.90
C GLY A 21 -28.56 -9.41 22.12
N SER A 22 -28.67 -10.45 22.95
CA SER A 22 -27.82 -10.65 24.12
C SER A 22 -26.66 -11.60 23.78
N GLU A 23 -25.51 -11.06 23.39
CA GLU A 23 -24.15 -11.53 23.73
C GLU A 23 -23.07 -11.01 22.77
N LEU A 24 -21.84 -10.92 23.32
CA LEU A 24 -20.59 -10.73 22.61
C LEU A 24 -20.25 -11.99 21.78
N ILE A 25 -19.78 -11.81 20.54
CA ILE A 25 -19.31 -12.91 19.68
C ILE A 25 -18.12 -13.59 20.37
N LYS A 26 -18.18 -14.90 20.62
CA LYS A 26 -17.03 -15.64 21.14
C LYS A 26 -15.95 -15.76 20.06
N ILE A 27 -14.71 -15.41 20.39
CA ILE A 27 -13.57 -15.49 19.46
C ILE A 27 -13.42 -16.90 18.88
N SER A 28 -13.63 -17.95 19.71
CA SER A 28 -13.57 -19.34 19.25
C SER A 28 -14.61 -19.70 18.18
N GLN A 29 -15.70 -18.95 18.10
CA GLN A 29 -16.75 -19.12 17.11
C GLN A 29 -16.50 -18.26 15.87
N PHE A 30 -15.77 -17.15 15.98
CA PHE A 30 -15.52 -16.20 14.88
C PHE A 30 -14.29 -16.58 14.05
N THR A 31 -14.38 -17.71 13.36
CA THR A 31 -13.34 -18.15 12.42
C THR A 31 -13.27 -17.23 11.20
N PHE A 32 -12.15 -17.23 10.49
CA PHE A 32 -12.01 -16.50 9.22
C PHE A 32 -13.12 -16.88 8.22
N GLN A 33 -13.53 -18.14 8.23
CA GLN A 33 -14.64 -18.63 7.41
C GLN A 33 -15.94 -17.88 7.73
N LYS A 34 -16.32 -17.78 9.00
CA LYS A 34 -17.52 -17.04 9.41
C LYS A 34 -17.40 -15.55 9.09
N PHE A 35 -16.21 -14.95 9.26
CA PHE A 35 -15.97 -13.57 8.84
C PHE A 35 -16.23 -13.37 7.34
N PHE A 36 -15.73 -14.27 6.50
CA PHE A 36 -15.92 -14.19 5.05
C PHE A 36 -17.39 -14.37 4.64
N ASP A 37 -18.13 -15.26 5.32
CA ASP A 37 -19.56 -15.45 5.07
C ASP A 37 -20.39 -14.21 5.47
N VAL A 38 -20.03 -13.56 6.58
CA VAL A 38 -20.58 -12.26 6.99
C VAL A 38 -20.27 -11.20 5.94
N TYR A 39 -19.02 -11.10 5.48
CA TYR A 39 -18.60 -10.15 4.45
C TYR A 39 -19.42 -10.30 3.17
N GLY A 40 -19.57 -11.53 2.67
CA GLY A 40 -20.35 -11.81 1.45
C GLY A 40 -21.83 -11.47 1.58
N SER A 41 -22.38 -11.57 2.80
CA SER A 41 -23.78 -11.22 3.08
C SER A 41 -24.03 -9.71 3.15
N ILE A 42 -23.04 -8.94 3.63
CA ILE A 42 -23.12 -7.48 3.75
C ILE A 42 -22.80 -6.79 2.42
N CYS A 43 -21.82 -7.32 1.69
CA CYS A 43 -21.30 -6.75 0.45
C CYS A 43 -21.45 -7.77 -0.69
N PRO A 44 -22.68 -8.02 -1.18
CA PRO A 44 -22.88 -8.89 -2.32
C PRO A 44 -22.16 -8.32 -3.56
N ARG A 45 -21.60 -9.21 -4.37
CA ARG A 45 -20.80 -8.88 -5.57
C ARG A 45 -21.45 -9.46 -6.84
N PRO A 46 -22.64 -8.97 -7.24
CA PRO A 46 -23.38 -9.53 -8.38
C PRO A 46 -22.59 -9.45 -9.69
N GLU A 47 -21.69 -8.47 -9.84
CA GLU A 47 -20.82 -8.37 -11.00
C GLU A 47 -19.81 -9.53 -11.08
N LEU A 48 -19.37 -10.07 -9.94
CA LEU A 48 -18.50 -11.24 -9.92
C LEU A 48 -19.28 -12.52 -10.24
N ASP A 49 -20.55 -12.60 -9.81
CA ASP A 49 -21.45 -13.69 -10.19
C ASP A 49 -21.63 -13.75 -11.71
N GLU A 50 -21.83 -12.60 -12.35
CA GLU A 50 -21.96 -12.47 -13.81
C GLU A 50 -20.66 -12.86 -14.52
N CYS A 51 -19.52 -12.28 -14.12
CA CYS A 51 -18.23 -12.66 -14.66
C CYS A 51 -17.99 -14.18 -14.54
N PHE A 52 -18.26 -14.76 -13.37
CA PHE A 52 -18.08 -16.20 -13.15
C PHE A 52 -18.94 -17.04 -14.09
N LYS A 53 -20.22 -16.70 -14.25
CA LYS A 53 -21.13 -17.42 -15.16
C LYS A 53 -20.69 -17.31 -16.61
N ASP A 54 -20.16 -16.16 -17.03
CA ASP A 54 -19.65 -15.97 -18.39
C ASP A 54 -18.38 -16.79 -18.66
N MET A 55 -17.58 -17.08 -17.63
CA MET A 55 -16.39 -17.93 -17.73
C MET A 55 -16.69 -19.43 -17.71
N VAL A 56 -17.90 -19.84 -17.30
CA VAL A 56 -18.28 -21.24 -17.12
C VAL A 56 -19.25 -21.69 -18.22
N SER A 57 -18.87 -22.75 -18.93
CA SER A 57 -19.61 -23.27 -20.10
C SER A 57 -21.04 -23.72 -19.75
N SER A 58 -21.23 -24.22 -18.52
CA SER A 58 -22.52 -24.73 -18.03
C SER A 58 -23.49 -23.65 -17.54
N LYS A 59 -23.05 -22.38 -17.45
CA LYS A 59 -23.76 -21.29 -16.75
C LYS A 59 -24.16 -21.62 -15.30
N SER A 60 -23.51 -22.62 -14.69
CA SER A 60 -23.67 -22.95 -13.28
C SER A 60 -22.68 -22.17 -12.41
N MET A 61 -22.86 -22.22 -11.09
CA MET A 61 -21.90 -21.65 -10.12
C MET A 61 -20.76 -22.62 -9.78
N ILE A 62 -20.40 -23.48 -10.74
CA ILE A 62 -19.33 -24.48 -10.62
C ILE A 62 -18.44 -24.39 -11.85
N MET A 63 -17.15 -24.12 -11.62
CA MET A 63 -16.13 -24.03 -12.67
C MET A 63 -15.27 -25.29 -12.66
N SER A 64 -14.97 -25.87 -13.82
CA SER A 64 -13.99 -26.95 -13.91
C SER A 64 -12.56 -26.41 -13.76
N ILE A 65 -11.64 -27.25 -13.27
CA ILE A 65 -10.20 -26.89 -13.20
C ILE A 65 -9.64 -26.50 -14.58
N LYS A 66 -10.15 -27.09 -15.67
CA LYS A 66 -9.75 -26.73 -17.05
C LYS A 66 -10.19 -25.31 -17.42
N GLU A 67 -11.42 -24.93 -17.09
CA GLU A 67 -11.92 -23.56 -17.31
C GLU A 67 -11.13 -22.56 -16.48
N PHE A 68 -10.83 -22.88 -15.21
CA PHE A 68 -10.00 -22.02 -14.38
C PHE A 68 -8.58 -21.84 -14.92
N ILE A 69 -7.94 -22.90 -15.41
CA ILE A 69 -6.64 -22.79 -16.11
C ILE A 69 -6.76 -21.86 -17.33
N GLY A 70 -7.86 -21.97 -18.08
CA GLY A 70 -8.17 -21.08 -19.20
C GLY A 70 -8.34 -19.62 -18.75
N PHE A 71 -9.02 -19.38 -17.64
CA PHE A 71 -9.14 -18.05 -17.03
C PHE A 71 -7.76 -17.47 -16.70
N VAL A 72 -6.93 -18.19 -15.95
CA VAL A 72 -5.61 -17.70 -15.52
C VAL A 72 -4.71 -17.40 -16.73
N LYS A 73 -4.71 -18.27 -17.75
CA LYS A 73 -3.84 -18.08 -18.92
C LYS A 73 -4.38 -17.06 -19.93
N ASN A 74 -5.68 -17.05 -20.17
CA ASN A 74 -6.26 -16.30 -21.29
C ASN A 74 -6.83 -14.94 -20.85
N HIS A 75 -7.38 -14.86 -19.64
CA HIS A 75 -7.95 -13.62 -19.10
C HIS A 75 -6.93 -12.88 -18.24
N GLN A 76 -6.30 -13.57 -17.27
CA GLN A 76 -5.28 -12.96 -16.41
C GLN A 76 -3.90 -12.86 -17.08
N LYS A 77 -3.71 -13.54 -18.23
CA LYS A 77 -2.46 -13.53 -19.02
C LYS A 77 -1.22 -14.00 -18.24
N GLU A 78 -1.44 -14.83 -17.22
CA GLU A 78 -0.39 -15.36 -16.34
C GLU A 78 0.45 -16.42 -17.07
N LYS A 79 1.77 -16.37 -16.85
CA LYS A 79 2.75 -17.30 -17.46
C LYS A 79 3.04 -18.52 -16.58
N LEU A 80 1.99 -19.08 -15.97
CA LEU A 80 2.11 -20.21 -15.04
C LEU A 80 1.88 -21.56 -15.75
N SER A 81 2.57 -22.60 -15.29
CA SER A 81 2.28 -23.98 -15.68
C SER A 81 0.92 -24.43 -15.12
N GLN A 82 0.33 -25.47 -15.70
CA GLN A 82 -0.94 -25.99 -15.20
C GLN A 82 -0.83 -26.51 -13.77
N ASN A 83 0.32 -27.10 -13.40
CA ASN A 83 0.54 -27.63 -12.07
C ASN A 83 0.62 -26.51 -11.03
N GLU A 84 1.31 -25.40 -11.34
CA GLU A 84 1.35 -24.23 -10.46
C GLU A 84 -0.04 -23.64 -10.23
N ILE A 85 -0.84 -23.52 -11.30
CA ILE A 85 -2.22 -23.03 -11.20
C ILE A 85 -3.06 -23.93 -10.28
N LYS A 86 -2.96 -25.25 -10.47
CA LYS A 86 -3.67 -26.24 -9.64
C LYS A 86 -3.25 -26.15 -8.17
N SER A 87 -1.95 -26.05 -7.89
CA SER A 87 -1.45 -25.90 -6.52
C SER A 87 -1.96 -24.61 -5.87
N LYS A 88 -1.92 -23.47 -6.60
CA LYS A 88 -2.42 -22.18 -6.10
C LYS A 88 -3.90 -22.19 -5.78
N ILE A 89 -4.75 -22.83 -6.60
CA ILE A 89 -6.20 -22.85 -6.34
C ILE A 89 -6.60 -23.87 -5.26
N SER A 90 -5.83 -24.95 -5.11
CA SER A 90 -6.16 -26.03 -4.16
C SER A 90 -6.19 -25.59 -2.69
N ILE A 91 -5.51 -24.50 -2.33
CA ILE A 91 -5.51 -24.00 -0.94
C ILE A 91 -6.82 -23.30 -0.56
N PHE A 92 -7.64 -22.91 -1.55
CA PHE A 92 -8.90 -22.19 -1.31
C PHE A 92 -10.14 -23.07 -1.41
N GLU A 93 -10.07 -24.22 -2.09
CA GLU A 93 -11.19 -25.17 -2.18
C GLU A 93 -11.13 -26.18 -1.05
N SER A 94 -11.99 -26.01 -0.05
CA SER A 94 -12.09 -26.92 1.10
C SER A 94 -13.20 -27.96 0.96
N ASP A 95 -14.09 -27.86 -0.03
CA ASP A 95 -15.12 -28.85 -0.27
C ASP A 95 -14.53 -30.11 -0.95
N VAL A 96 -14.45 -31.20 -0.17
CA VAL A 96 -13.94 -32.51 -0.62
C VAL A 96 -14.63 -33.00 -1.89
N LYS A 97 -15.94 -32.75 -2.06
CA LYS A 97 -16.69 -33.19 -3.25
C LYS A 97 -16.29 -32.40 -4.49
N MET A 98 -15.98 -31.10 -4.33
CA MET A 98 -15.53 -30.24 -5.42
C MET A 98 -14.12 -30.65 -5.85
N VAL A 99 -13.22 -30.85 -4.88
CA VAL A 99 -11.86 -31.35 -5.13
C VAL A 99 -11.87 -32.69 -5.86
N GLN A 100 -12.67 -33.66 -5.41
CA GLN A 100 -12.78 -34.99 -6.05
C GLN A 100 -13.27 -34.93 -7.50
N LYS A 101 -14.09 -33.92 -7.84
CA LYS A 101 -14.63 -33.72 -9.20
C LYS A 101 -13.75 -32.85 -10.08
N GLU A 102 -12.58 -32.41 -9.59
CA GLU A 102 -11.75 -31.37 -10.23
C GLU A 102 -12.57 -30.12 -10.59
N CYS A 103 -13.42 -29.68 -9.65
CA CYS A 103 -14.25 -28.50 -9.76
C CYS A 103 -13.89 -27.46 -8.70
N ILE A 104 -14.22 -26.21 -8.99
CA ILE A 104 -13.99 -25.03 -8.16
C ILE A 104 -15.35 -24.37 -7.91
N SER A 105 -15.65 -24.09 -6.64
CA SER A 105 -16.82 -23.32 -6.24
C SER A 105 -16.64 -21.82 -6.54
N PHE A 106 -17.75 -21.11 -6.70
CA PHE A 106 -17.71 -19.63 -6.78
C PHE A 106 -16.95 -19.00 -5.60
N LYS A 107 -17.14 -19.54 -4.40
CA LYS A 107 -16.42 -19.11 -3.19
C LYS A 107 -14.91 -19.26 -3.33
N CYS A 108 -14.43 -20.42 -3.79
CA CYS A 108 -13.00 -20.65 -4.01
C CYS A 108 -12.44 -19.69 -5.06
N PHE A 109 -13.15 -19.47 -6.17
CA PHE A 109 -12.78 -18.47 -7.17
C PHE A 109 -12.70 -17.06 -6.59
N TYR A 110 -13.68 -16.68 -5.77
CA TYR A 110 -13.70 -15.36 -5.15
C TYR A 110 -12.53 -15.17 -4.18
N LEU A 111 -12.23 -16.18 -3.35
CA LEU A 111 -11.05 -16.17 -2.49
C LEU A 111 -9.74 -16.05 -3.29
N TYR A 112 -9.63 -16.72 -4.43
CA TYR A 112 -8.49 -16.59 -5.32
C TYR A 112 -8.31 -15.15 -5.82
N LEU A 113 -9.39 -14.50 -6.29
CA LEU A 113 -9.34 -13.11 -6.78
C LEU A 113 -8.90 -12.10 -5.71
N MET A 114 -9.22 -12.36 -4.44
CA MET A 114 -8.80 -11.51 -3.33
C MET A 114 -7.44 -11.87 -2.75
N SER A 115 -6.82 -12.95 -3.23
CA SER A 115 -5.54 -13.44 -2.72
C SER A 115 -4.35 -12.75 -3.38
N GLU A 116 -3.17 -12.94 -2.79
CA GLU A 116 -1.88 -12.55 -3.34
C GLU A 116 -1.60 -13.13 -4.75
N HIS A 117 -2.35 -14.15 -5.18
CA HIS A 117 -2.20 -14.73 -6.52
C HIS A 117 -2.92 -13.95 -7.62
N SER A 118 -3.74 -12.95 -7.27
CA SER A 118 -4.51 -12.13 -8.20
C SER A 118 -4.29 -10.63 -7.98
N LYS A 119 -3.17 -10.25 -7.37
CA LYS A 119 -2.82 -8.85 -7.17
C LYS A 119 -2.56 -8.14 -8.50
N ILE A 120 -2.92 -6.87 -8.53
CA ILE A 120 -2.73 -6.03 -9.72
C ILE A 120 -1.26 -5.72 -10.02
N VAL A 121 -0.40 -5.75 -9.00
CA VAL A 121 1.02 -5.41 -9.13
C VAL A 121 1.85 -6.70 -9.16
N ASP A 122 2.61 -6.87 -10.24
CA ASP A 122 3.59 -7.95 -10.37
C ASP A 122 4.79 -7.66 -9.47
N ASP A 123 5.07 -8.53 -8.50
CA ASP A 123 6.24 -8.40 -7.62
C ASP A 123 7.56 -8.41 -8.40
N ALA A 124 7.57 -9.06 -9.58
CA ALA A 124 8.73 -9.07 -10.43
C ALA A 124 9.13 -7.63 -10.80
N TYR A 125 8.18 -6.70 -10.97
CA TYR A 125 8.48 -5.29 -11.27
C TYR A 125 9.44 -4.67 -10.26
N PHE A 126 9.25 -4.93 -8.96
CA PHE A 126 10.14 -4.43 -7.90
C PHE A 126 11.40 -5.29 -7.71
N SER A 127 11.40 -6.51 -8.24
CA SER A 127 12.52 -7.46 -8.13
C SER A 127 13.57 -7.27 -9.23
N HIS A 128 13.28 -6.47 -10.27
CA HIS A 128 14.24 -6.22 -11.35
C HIS A 128 15.35 -5.31 -10.84
N PRO A 129 16.61 -5.77 -10.81
CA PRO A 129 17.72 -4.93 -10.41
C PRO A 129 17.86 -3.78 -11.41
N HIS A 130 17.82 -2.54 -10.92
CA HIS A 130 18.14 -1.38 -11.73
C HIS A 130 19.63 -1.39 -12.08
N ASN A 131 19.97 -1.13 -13.34
CA ASN A 131 21.36 -0.86 -13.71
C ASN A 131 21.70 0.56 -13.22
N LEU A 132 22.56 0.62 -12.19
CA LEU A 132 22.96 1.86 -11.52
C LEU A 132 24.34 2.38 -11.98
N ASP A 133 24.94 1.78 -13.01
CA ASP A 133 26.29 2.11 -13.50
C ASP A 133 26.30 3.24 -14.55
N LYS A 134 25.15 3.77 -14.92
CA LYS A 134 25.05 4.94 -15.82
C LYS A 134 25.30 6.26 -15.07
N PRO A 135 25.65 7.35 -15.78
CA PRO A 135 25.75 8.69 -15.18
C PRO A 135 24.43 9.13 -14.51
N LEU A 136 24.51 9.99 -13.48
CA LEU A 136 23.33 10.47 -12.73
C LEU A 136 22.23 11.08 -13.61
N SER A 137 22.61 11.71 -14.73
CA SER A 137 21.68 12.32 -15.69
C SER A 137 20.79 11.31 -16.44
N CYS A 138 21.02 10.00 -16.28
CA CYS A 138 20.22 8.95 -16.89
C CYS A 138 19.08 8.45 -15.99
N TYR A 139 18.91 9.00 -14.79
CA TYR A 139 17.89 8.55 -13.84
C TYR A 139 16.89 9.66 -13.51
N TYR A 140 15.65 9.26 -13.29
CA TYR A 140 14.70 10.10 -12.58
C TYR A 140 15.00 10.03 -11.07
N ILE A 141 15.18 11.19 -10.44
CA ILE A 141 15.52 11.30 -9.03
C ILE A 141 14.32 11.87 -8.29
N ASN A 142 13.80 11.11 -7.33
CA ASN A 142 12.71 11.56 -6.45
C ASN A 142 13.18 12.77 -5.64
N SER A 143 12.59 13.94 -5.86
CA SER A 143 13.09 15.22 -5.38
C SER A 143 12.00 16.02 -4.68
N SER A 144 12.34 16.66 -3.57
CA SER A 144 11.46 17.50 -2.76
C SER A 144 11.89 18.96 -2.87
N HIS A 145 10.92 19.84 -3.08
CA HIS A 145 11.09 21.28 -3.14
C HIS A 145 10.61 21.91 -1.83
N ASN A 146 11.32 22.91 -1.32
CA ASN A 146 11.10 23.56 -0.02
C ASN A 146 10.78 22.53 1.08
N THR A 147 11.67 21.55 1.22
CA THR A 147 11.42 20.33 2.01
C THR A 147 10.99 20.62 3.44
N TYR A 148 11.48 21.70 4.04
CA TYR A 148 11.17 22.14 5.39
C TYR A 148 9.70 22.54 5.59
N LEU A 149 8.95 22.93 4.55
CA LEU A 149 7.56 23.40 4.68
C LEU A 149 6.57 22.23 4.82
N THR A 150 5.67 22.33 5.80
CA THR A 150 4.59 21.33 6.00
C THR A 150 3.24 21.73 5.41
N GLY A 151 3.16 22.89 4.74
CA GLY A 151 1.91 23.43 4.21
C GLY A 151 2.13 24.45 3.10
N PHE A 152 1.46 25.60 3.17
CA PHE A 152 1.49 26.63 2.13
C PHE A 152 2.89 27.28 1.97
N GLN A 153 3.11 27.94 0.84
CA GLN A 153 4.34 28.71 0.60
C GLN A 153 4.44 29.98 1.46
N ILE A 154 3.35 30.45 2.05
CA ILE A 154 3.30 31.66 2.89
C ILE A 154 2.51 31.31 4.16
N TYR A 155 2.89 31.85 5.31
CA TYR A 155 2.23 31.61 6.61
C TYR A 155 2.18 30.13 7.02
N SER A 156 3.22 29.35 6.70
CA SER A 156 3.27 27.93 7.04
C SER A 156 4.37 27.60 8.05
N ASN A 157 4.27 26.39 8.59
CA ASN A 157 5.25 25.88 9.52
C ASN A 157 6.40 25.23 8.75
N SER A 158 7.61 25.54 9.19
CA SER A 158 8.83 24.80 8.89
C SER A 158 9.02 23.71 9.95
N SER A 159 9.51 22.54 9.55
CA SER A 159 9.72 21.40 10.44
C SER A 159 11.03 20.68 10.12
N VAL A 160 11.68 20.15 11.15
CA VAL A 160 12.82 19.22 11.00
C VAL A 160 12.32 17.83 10.59
N GLU A 161 11.15 17.42 11.09
CA GLU A 161 10.64 16.06 10.92
C GLU A 161 10.28 15.73 9.47
N ILE A 162 9.88 16.72 8.69
CA ILE A 162 9.52 16.52 7.29
C ILE A 162 10.71 16.06 6.44
N TYR A 163 11.96 16.42 6.80
CA TYR A 163 13.16 15.86 6.17
C TYR A 163 13.26 14.35 6.40
N ARG A 164 13.00 13.88 7.63
CA ARG A 164 12.98 12.44 7.93
C ARG A 164 11.92 11.75 7.09
N GLN A 165 10.70 12.28 7.08
CA GLN A 165 9.57 11.70 6.33
C GLN A 165 9.82 11.66 4.83
N CYS A 166 10.39 12.71 4.23
CA CYS A 166 10.74 12.73 2.81
C CYS A 166 11.77 11.66 2.47
N LEU A 167 12.85 11.55 3.26
CA LEU A 167 13.91 10.56 3.04
C LEU A 167 13.40 9.12 3.25
N LEU A 168 12.58 8.88 4.28
CA LEU A 168 11.94 7.58 4.54
C LEU A 168 10.96 7.19 3.42
N ARG A 169 10.34 8.15 2.74
CA ARG A 169 9.51 7.89 1.54
C ARG A 169 10.33 7.66 0.26
N GLY A 170 11.66 7.60 0.36
CA GLY A 170 12.55 7.35 -0.77
C GLY A 170 12.93 8.60 -1.57
N CYS A 171 12.68 9.80 -1.05
CA CYS A 171 13.21 11.03 -1.66
C CYS A 171 14.74 11.05 -1.59
N ARG A 172 15.41 11.43 -2.68
CA ARG A 172 16.87 11.44 -2.85
C ARG A 172 17.43 12.84 -3.13
N CYS A 173 16.59 13.87 -3.21
CA CYS A 173 17.02 15.27 -3.30
C CYS A 173 16.15 16.11 -2.37
N VAL A 174 16.75 16.79 -1.40
CA VAL A 174 16.06 17.66 -0.44
C VAL A 174 16.63 19.07 -0.50
N GLU A 175 15.78 20.05 -0.21
CA GLU A 175 16.11 21.46 -0.30
C GLU A 175 16.23 22.10 1.09
N ILE A 176 17.20 22.98 1.26
CA ILE A 176 17.46 23.72 2.51
C ILE A 176 17.72 25.20 2.18
N ASP A 177 16.76 26.04 2.55
CA ASP A 177 16.87 27.49 2.40
C ASP A 177 17.52 28.07 3.65
N CYS A 178 18.81 28.36 3.56
CA CYS A 178 19.64 28.77 4.68
C CYS A 178 19.63 30.29 4.82
N TRP A 179 19.29 30.77 6.01
CA TRP A 179 19.27 32.19 6.36
C TRP A 179 20.07 32.44 7.64
N ASP A 180 20.59 33.65 7.81
CA ASP A 180 21.22 34.06 9.07
C ASP A 180 20.20 34.01 10.21
N GLY A 181 20.56 33.29 11.28
CA GLY A 181 19.74 33.14 12.47
C GLY A 181 20.31 33.85 13.71
N PRO A 182 19.57 33.78 14.84
CA PRO A 182 20.03 34.35 16.09
C PRO A 182 21.32 33.67 16.57
N ASN A 183 22.11 34.38 17.39
CA ASN A 183 23.37 33.88 17.96
C ASN A 183 24.40 33.43 16.92
N SER A 184 24.35 33.99 15.70
CA SER A 184 25.25 33.63 14.59
C SER A 184 25.13 32.17 14.14
N GLU A 185 24.02 31.51 14.42
CA GLU A 185 23.71 30.16 13.94
C GLU A 185 22.75 30.24 12.74
N PRO A 186 22.94 29.44 11.67
CA PRO A 186 22.06 29.42 10.51
C PRO A 186 20.70 28.80 10.84
N MET A 187 19.63 29.37 10.27
CA MET A 187 18.27 28.85 10.34
C MET A 187 17.76 28.44 8.95
N VAL A 188 16.69 27.66 8.92
CA VAL A 188 15.99 27.24 7.70
C VAL A 188 14.58 27.81 7.70
N THR A 189 14.22 28.55 6.65
CA THR A 189 12.88 29.14 6.47
C THR A 189 12.67 29.61 5.04
N HIS A 190 11.41 29.89 4.68
CA HIS A 190 11.08 30.55 3.42
C HIS A 190 11.14 32.08 3.63
N GLY A 191 12.19 32.70 3.10
CA GLY A 191 12.45 34.13 3.26
C GLY A 191 11.26 35.00 2.85
N TYR A 192 11.01 36.06 3.61
CA TYR A 192 9.94 37.05 3.35
C TYR A 192 8.50 36.50 3.28
N ALA A 193 8.27 35.24 3.63
CA ALA A 193 6.98 34.56 3.49
C ALA A 193 6.22 34.31 4.80
N MET A 194 6.67 34.91 5.91
CA MET A 194 6.07 34.75 7.25
C MET A 194 5.89 33.29 7.69
N CYS A 195 6.78 32.39 7.26
CA CYS A 195 6.85 31.01 7.72
C CYS A 195 7.61 30.92 9.05
N THR A 196 7.40 29.84 9.82
CA THR A 196 8.25 29.57 10.98
C THR A 196 9.66 29.16 10.54
N ASN A 197 10.60 29.09 11.47
CA ASN A 197 11.97 28.65 11.21
C ASN A 197 12.33 27.43 12.05
N VAL A 198 13.36 26.72 11.62
CA VAL A 198 14.00 25.62 12.34
C VAL A 198 15.52 25.76 12.26
N ASP A 199 16.24 25.15 13.19
CA ASP A 199 17.70 25.21 13.21
C ASP A 199 18.30 24.37 12.08
N PHE A 200 19.24 24.95 11.32
CA PHE A 200 19.94 24.24 10.25
C PHE A 200 20.65 22.99 10.78
N LYS A 201 21.25 23.08 11.97
CA LYS A 201 21.92 21.95 12.63
C LYS A 201 20.98 20.76 12.83
N ASP A 202 19.76 21.02 13.29
CA ASP A 202 18.77 19.96 13.53
C ASP A 202 18.29 19.34 12.21
N VAL A 203 18.16 20.14 11.15
CA VAL A 203 17.88 19.65 9.79
C VAL A 203 18.99 18.70 9.31
N ILE A 204 20.27 19.06 9.46
CA ILE A 204 21.39 18.19 9.07
C ILE A 204 21.42 16.89 9.89
N VAL A 205 21.14 16.94 11.19
CA VAL A 205 21.04 15.74 12.04
C VAL A 205 19.92 14.83 11.56
N ALA A 206 18.73 15.38 11.27
CA ALA A 206 17.60 14.62 10.77
C ALA A 206 17.89 13.95 9.41
N ILE A 207 18.55 14.68 8.50
CA ILE A 207 19.00 14.13 7.21
C ILE A 207 19.97 12.97 7.46
N LYS A 208 20.99 13.16 8.30
CA LYS A 208 21.97 12.10 8.63
C LYS A 208 21.30 10.84 9.16
N GLU A 209 20.31 10.98 10.04
CA GLU A 209 19.59 9.86 10.65
C GLU A 209 18.75 9.07 9.64
N SER A 210 18.21 9.74 8.61
CA SER A 210 17.18 9.16 7.75
C SER A 210 17.63 8.92 6.30
N ALA A 211 18.75 9.51 5.88
CA ALA A 211 19.21 9.52 4.49
C ALA A 211 19.29 8.12 3.87
N PHE A 212 19.75 7.14 4.63
CA PHE A 212 20.04 5.80 4.12
C PHE A 212 19.22 4.68 4.77
N VAL A 213 18.12 5.00 5.47
CA VAL A 213 17.31 3.99 6.15
C VAL A 213 16.58 3.06 5.16
N ASN A 214 16.03 3.63 4.08
CA ASN A 214 15.24 2.89 3.09
C ASN A 214 15.90 2.81 1.70
N SER A 215 17.12 3.36 1.53
CA SER A 215 17.85 3.32 0.26
C SER A 215 19.32 3.70 0.47
N ASP A 216 20.23 2.89 -0.07
CA ASP A 216 21.68 3.15 -0.05
C ASP A 216 22.15 4.11 -1.16
N LEU A 217 21.24 4.61 -2.00
CA LEU A 217 21.55 5.52 -3.10
C LEU A 217 21.88 6.93 -2.59
N PRO A 218 22.72 7.69 -3.32
CA PRO A 218 23.17 9.02 -2.89
C PRO A 218 21.99 9.98 -2.66
N VAL A 219 22.16 10.86 -1.68
CA VAL A 219 21.26 11.98 -1.40
C VAL A 219 21.90 13.27 -1.87
N ILE A 220 21.14 14.07 -2.61
CA ILE A 220 21.50 15.42 -3.06
C ILE A 220 20.88 16.41 -2.06
N ILE A 221 21.68 17.37 -1.61
CA ILE A 221 21.20 18.48 -0.78
C ILE A 221 21.29 19.74 -1.64
N SER A 222 20.13 20.27 -2.04
CA SER A 222 20.01 21.58 -2.68
C SER A 222 20.08 22.65 -1.60
N ILE A 223 21.12 23.48 -1.62
CA ILE A 223 21.32 24.55 -0.65
C ILE A 223 21.02 25.88 -1.34
N GLU A 224 19.98 26.57 -0.87
CA GLU A 224 19.73 27.96 -1.21
C GLU A 224 20.34 28.83 -0.10
N ASN A 225 21.50 29.43 -0.37
CA ASN A 225 22.30 30.10 0.66
C ASN A 225 22.08 31.62 0.67
N HIS A 226 21.50 32.12 1.76
CA HIS A 226 21.36 33.55 2.08
C HIS A 226 22.13 33.95 3.33
N CYS A 227 22.99 33.09 3.86
CA CYS A 227 23.81 33.38 5.03
C CYS A 227 24.98 34.33 4.70
N GLY A 228 25.33 35.20 5.64
CA GLY A 228 26.51 36.04 5.57
C GLY A 228 27.82 35.26 5.77
N PHE A 229 28.96 35.88 5.46
CA PHE A 229 30.29 35.26 5.54
C PHE A 229 30.79 34.95 6.98
N GLY A 230 30.01 35.26 8.03
CA GLY A 230 30.38 35.03 9.43
C GLY A 230 31.68 35.75 9.84
N ILE A 231 31.59 36.95 10.37
CA ILE A 231 32.78 37.64 10.92
C ILE A 231 33.10 37.01 12.28
N TYR A 232 33.94 35.99 12.30
CA TYR A 232 34.62 35.55 13.52
C TYR A 232 35.59 36.65 13.93
N TYR A 233 35.24 37.42 14.96
CA TYR A 233 36.23 38.25 15.65
C TYR A 233 37.17 37.29 16.41
N PRO A 234 38.49 37.33 16.13
CA PRO A 234 39.48 36.49 16.79
C PRO A 234 39.59 36.79 18.29
#